data_AF-A0A7W4IWM7-F1
#
_entry.id   AF-A0A7W4IWM7-F1
#
_cell.length_a   1.000
_cell.length_b   1.000
_cell.length_c   1.000
_cell.angle_alpha   90.00
_cell.angle_beta   90.00
_cell.angle_gamma   90.00
#
_symmetry.space_group_name_H-M   'P 1'
#
loop_
_entity.id
_entity.type
_entity.pdbx_description
1 polymer ?
#
loop_
_entity_poly.entity_id
_entity_poly.type
_entity_poly.pdbx_seq_one_letter_code
_entity_poly.pdbx_strand_id
1 'polypeptide(L)'
;MDPKSLFSLSDHLDALSKEGDPLEVLQETLDFEYFRAWLVEGLGYGDGSKGGRPPFDPVMMFKALILQAQHNLSDARMEFMIRDRLSWLRFLGLSLGDRTPDENTIRHFRNRLTETGTLRRVMKAFDWQLQKKGYIPMSGQIVDASLVPAPRQRNTEGEREAIKSGKSANDIWPDEPNKAAQRDTDARWTLKVGGKIRYRADGTPLPMIALPVFGYKSHISIDRRFGFIRGMAVTSASTPDGRLLRQVVSTDNTSSEVWADSAYRSRRNEKWLSDQMLTSRIHRRKPMGKPMSKATARANAAKSSIHAHVEHVFAHQKNRFNLFIRTIDLARAEAKLTLCNLAYNFNRLIFHERLETAG
;
A
#
# COMPACT_ATOMS: atom_id res chain seq x y z
N MET A 1 37.01 -15.08 12.86
CA MET A 1 36.42 -14.46 14.06
C MET A 1 36.56 -15.44 15.20
N ASP A 2 37.06 -14.99 16.36
CA ASP A 2 36.92 -15.77 17.60
C ASP A 2 35.47 -15.61 18.08
N PRO A 3 34.64 -16.67 18.06
CA PRO A 3 33.23 -16.59 18.44
C PRO A 3 33.02 -16.25 19.92
N LYS A 4 34.07 -16.32 20.75
CA LYS A 4 34.01 -15.96 22.18
C LYS A 4 34.55 -14.56 22.47
N SER A 5 34.99 -13.82 21.47
CA SER A 5 35.43 -12.44 21.62
C SER A 5 34.29 -11.54 22.08
N LEU A 6 34.62 -10.55 22.92
CA LEU A 6 33.71 -9.46 23.31
C LEU A 6 33.16 -8.70 22.09
N PHE A 7 33.92 -8.66 20.99
CA PHE A 7 33.59 -7.94 19.76
C PHE A 7 32.87 -8.81 18.72
N SER A 8 32.61 -10.09 19.00
CA SER A 8 32.02 -11.04 18.05
C SER A 8 30.71 -10.57 17.42
N LEU A 9 29.87 -9.83 18.16
CA LEU A 9 28.64 -9.23 17.62
C LEU A 9 28.93 -8.08 16.63
N SER A 10 29.88 -7.20 16.96
CA SER A 10 30.29 -6.11 16.07
C SER A 10 30.88 -6.67 14.79
N ASP A 11 31.80 -7.64 14.93
CA ASP A 11 32.43 -8.33 13.81
C ASP A 11 31.38 -8.97 12.88
N HIS A 12 30.34 -9.60 13.46
CA HIS A 12 29.23 -10.19 12.70
C HIS A 12 28.42 -9.14 11.93
N LEU A 13 28.08 -8.02 12.58
CA LEU A 13 27.34 -6.92 11.95
C LEU A 13 28.17 -6.25 10.84
N ASP A 14 29.48 -6.09 11.04
CA ASP A 14 30.41 -5.56 10.03
C ASP A 14 30.51 -6.49 8.81
N ALA A 15 30.46 -7.80 9.02
CA ALA A 15 30.39 -8.76 7.92
C ALA A 15 29.08 -8.61 7.11
N LEU A 16 27.94 -8.43 7.78
CA LEU A 16 26.66 -8.16 7.09
C LEU A 16 26.72 -6.85 6.29
N SER A 17 27.36 -5.81 6.82
CA SER A 17 27.55 -4.54 6.11
C SER A 17 28.41 -4.72 4.86
N LYS A 18 29.49 -5.52 4.93
CA LYS A 18 30.34 -5.85 3.77
C LYS A 18 29.59 -6.64 2.70
N GLU A 19 28.64 -7.48 3.09
CA GLU A 19 27.77 -8.22 2.16
C GLU A 19 26.61 -7.37 1.60
N GLY A 20 26.43 -6.15 2.10
CA GLY A 20 25.43 -5.19 1.63
C GLY A 20 24.08 -5.33 2.32
N ASP A 21 24.03 -5.05 3.63
CA ASP A 21 22.78 -5.06 4.40
C ASP A 21 21.74 -4.10 3.77
N PRO A 22 20.60 -4.62 3.26
CA PRO A 22 19.57 -3.78 2.66
C PRO A 22 18.96 -2.77 3.63
N LEU A 23 19.01 -3.01 4.96
CA LEU A 23 18.49 -2.09 5.96
C LEU A 23 19.41 -0.89 6.21
N GLU A 24 20.72 -1.06 6.03
CA GLU A 24 21.66 0.08 6.04
C GLU A 24 21.40 0.98 4.85
N VAL A 25 21.28 0.40 3.65
CA VAL A 25 20.93 1.16 2.44
C VAL A 25 19.61 1.91 2.62
N LEU A 26 18.60 1.28 3.23
CA LEU A 26 17.33 1.93 3.54
C LEU A 26 17.52 3.10 4.52
N GLN A 27 18.33 2.92 5.55
CA GLN A 27 18.60 3.94 6.57
C GLN A 27 19.43 5.12 6.04
N GLU A 28 20.37 4.87 5.14
CA GLU A 28 21.19 5.91 4.50
C GLU A 28 20.39 6.69 3.44
N THR A 29 19.51 6.00 2.71
CA THR A 29 18.72 6.62 1.63
C THR A 29 17.61 7.52 2.18
N LEU A 30 17.06 7.22 3.35
CA LEU A 30 15.93 7.93 3.94
C LEU A 30 16.29 8.59 5.26
N ASP A 31 16.00 9.89 5.36
CA ASP A 31 16.01 10.58 6.64
C ASP A 31 14.72 10.23 7.41
N PHE A 32 14.80 9.18 8.22
CA PHE A 32 13.68 8.77 9.07
C PHE A 32 13.35 9.79 10.17
N GLU A 33 14.33 10.57 10.61
CA GLU A 33 14.15 11.60 11.64
C GLU A 33 13.28 12.76 11.15
N TYR A 34 13.30 13.04 9.84
CA TYR A 34 12.39 14.00 9.22
C TYR A 34 10.89 13.70 9.46
N PHE A 35 10.53 12.43 9.73
CA PHE A 35 9.14 12.06 10.04
C PHE A 35 8.75 12.35 11.50
N ARG A 36 9.72 12.58 12.39
CA ARG A 36 9.49 12.69 13.84
C ARG A 36 8.42 13.70 14.20
N ALA A 37 8.49 14.91 13.64
CA ALA A 37 7.54 15.98 13.96
C ALA A 37 6.09 15.55 13.69
N TRP A 38 5.83 14.96 12.51
CA TRP A 38 4.51 14.47 12.11
C TRP A 38 4.05 13.30 12.98
N LEU A 39 4.97 12.40 13.34
CA LEU A 39 4.68 11.25 14.20
C LEU A 39 4.34 11.70 15.63
N VAL A 40 5.13 12.59 16.23
CA VAL A 40 4.90 13.10 17.58
C VAL A 40 3.57 13.86 17.66
N GLU A 41 3.30 14.75 16.71
CA GLU A 41 2.03 15.48 16.63
C GLU A 41 0.85 14.50 16.51
N GLY A 42 0.98 13.50 15.64
CA GLY A 42 -0.05 12.48 15.40
C GLY A 42 -0.30 11.55 16.59
N LEU A 43 0.72 11.24 17.37
CA LEU A 43 0.56 10.39 18.56
C LEU A 43 -0.08 11.18 19.69
N GLY A 44 0.28 12.46 19.83
CA GLY A 44 -0.23 13.34 20.88
C GLY A 44 0.00 12.76 22.28
N TYR A 45 1.16 12.12 22.48
CA TYR A 45 1.52 11.58 23.79
C TYR A 45 1.63 12.73 24.80
N GLY A 46 1.12 12.50 26.02
CA GLY A 46 1.23 13.46 27.11
C GLY A 46 2.69 13.67 27.54
N ASP A 47 2.92 14.74 28.27
CA ASP A 47 4.22 15.14 28.86
C ASP A 47 4.76 14.17 29.93
N GLY A 48 4.07 13.05 30.20
CA GLY A 48 4.45 12.09 31.22
C GLY A 48 4.07 12.49 32.65
N SER A 49 3.40 13.64 32.84
CA SER A 49 2.99 14.16 34.16
C SER A 49 2.10 13.21 34.95
N LYS A 50 1.30 12.38 34.26
CA LYS A 50 0.41 11.39 34.88
C LYS A 50 1.10 10.10 35.33
N GLY A 51 2.43 9.99 35.12
CA GLY A 51 3.17 8.75 35.34
C GLY A 51 2.84 7.65 34.33
N GLY A 52 3.69 6.63 34.25
CA GLY A 52 3.52 5.51 33.33
C GLY A 52 4.82 5.09 32.66
N ARG A 53 4.77 3.95 31.96
CA ARG A 53 5.91 3.44 31.20
C ARG A 53 6.22 4.42 30.04
N PRO A 54 7.46 4.93 29.91
CA PRO A 54 7.80 5.83 28.83
C PRO A 54 7.48 5.22 27.45
N PRO A 55 6.86 5.98 26.55
CA PRO A 55 6.55 5.50 25.21
C PRO A 55 7.84 5.17 24.46
N PHE A 56 7.73 4.26 23.51
CA PHE A 56 8.83 4.00 22.59
C PHE A 56 9.05 5.17 21.64
N ASP A 57 10.27 5.28 21.13
CA ASP A 57 10.63 6.28 20.13
C ASP A 57 9.71 6.18 18.89
N PRO A 58 9.04 7.28 18.47
CA PRO A 58 8.11 7.25 17.35
C PRO A 58 8.74 6.84 16.02
N VAL A 59 10.01 7.22 15.79
CA VAL A 59 10.73 6.91 14.55
C VAL A 59 11.08 5.43 14.51
N MET A 60 11.55 4.86 15.62
CA MET A 60 11.76 3.42 15.77
C MET A 60 10.46 2.63 15.53
N MET A 61 9.36 3.05 16.14
CA MET A 61 8.06 2.40 15.95
C MET A 61 7.57 2.51 14.49
N PHE A 62 7.82 3.64 13.84
CA PHE A 62 7.51 3.80 12.41
C PHE A 62 8.37 2.90 11.53
N LYS A 63 9.68 2.80 11.77
CA LYS A 63 10.58 1.84 11.12
C LYS A 63 10.08 0.40 11.28
N ALA A 64 9.63 0.03 12.48
CA ALA A 64 9.04 -1.28 12.74
C ALA A 64 7.77 -1.54 11.90
N LEU A 65 6.89 -0.53 11.72
CA LEU A 65 5.74 -0.65 10.83
C LEU A 65 6.12 -0.81 9.34
N ILE A 66 7.20 -0.17 8.89
CA ILE A 66 7.73 -0.33 7.53
C ILE A 66 8.24 -1.75 7.31
N LEU A 67 9.03 -2.30 8.24
CA LEU A 67 9.45 -3.71 8.20
C LEU A 67 8.24 -4.65 8.20
N GLN A 68 7.25 -4.40 9.07
CA GLN A 68 6.02 -5.17 9.12
C GLN A 68 5.24 -5.14 7.80
N ALA A 69 5.26 -4.01 7.09
CA ALA A 69 4.63 -3.86 5.77
C ALA A 69 5.40 -4.60 4.67
N GLN A 70 6.73 -4.49 4.65
CA GLN A 70 7.60 -5.14 3.66
C GLN A 70 7.57 -6.66 3.76
N HIS A 71 7.46 -7.21 4.97
CA HIS A 71 7.47 -8.65 5.22
C HIS A 71 6.07 -9.24 5.48
N ASN A 72 5.04 -8.41 5.44
CA ASN A 72 3.64 -8.81 5.67
C ASN A 72 3.44 -9.63 6.95
N LEU A 73 4.07 -9.17 8.04
CA LEU A 73 4.02 -9.82 9.34
C LEU A 73 2.76 -9.44 10.12
N SER A 74 2.31 -10.34 11.00
CA SER A 74 1.38 -10.01 12.09
C SER A 74 2.10 -9.21 13.19
N ASP A 75 1.32 -8.62 14.09
CA ASP A 75 1.87 -7.85 15.22
C ASP A 75 2.70 -8.79 16.15
N ALA A 76 2.17 -9.96 16.53
CA ALA A 76 2.93 -11.00 17.25
C ALA A 76 4.20 -11.47 16.54
N ARG A 77 4.14 -11.68 15.21
CA ARG A 77 5.32 -12.11 14.46
C ARG A 77 6.36 -11.00 14.35
N MET A 78 5.92 -9.74 14.30
CA MET A 78 6.82 -8.58 14.32
C MET A 78 7.57 -8.52 15.64
N GLU A 79 6.89 -8.65 16.78
CA GLU A 79 7.53 -8.74 18.11
C GLU A 79 8.62 -9.82 18.14
N PHE A 80 8.29 -11.02 17.68
CA PHE A 80 9.25 -12.13 17.63
C PHE A 80 10.44 -11.79 16.71
N MET A 81 10.20 -11.24 15.52
CA MET A 81 11.26 -10.95 14.54
C MET A 81 12.20 -9.83 14.99
N ILE A 82 11.72 -8.86 15.78
CA ILE A 82 12.59 -7.84 16.40
C ILE A 82 13.58 -8.49 17.37
N ARG A 83 13.14 -9.49 18.15
CA ARG A 83 14.03 -10.20 19.10
C ARG A 83 14.98 -11.18 18.42
N ASP A 84 14.55 -11.76 17.31
CA ASP A 84 15.27 -12.83 16.59
C ASP A 84 16.37 -12.30 15.66
N ARG A 85 16.16 -11.14 15.01
CA ARG A 85 17.05 -10.66 13.93
C ARG A 85 17.96 -9.53 14.38
N LEU A 86 19.26 -9.78 14.40
CA LEU A 86 20.30 -8.80 14.74
C LEU A 86 20.27 -7.57 13.82
N SER A 87 20.09 -7.75 12.51
CA SER A 87 19.99 -6.61 11.57
C SER A 87 18.76 -5.74 11.83
N TRP A 88 17.68 -6.31 12.37
CA TRP A 88 16.47 -5.55 12.71
C TRP A 88 16.67 -4.76 13.99
N LEU A 89 17.32 -5.34 15.01
CA LEU A 89 17.73 -4.60 16.20
C LEU A 89 18.61 -3.41 15.81
N ARG A 90 19.65 -3.64 14.98
CA ARG A 90 20.52 -2.57 14.45
C ARG A 90 19.73 -1.47 13.75
N PHE A 91 18.85 -1.82 12.81
CA PHE A 91 18.04 -0.86 12.06
C PHE A 91 17.08 -0.04 12.95
N LEU A 92 16.53 -0.67 13.99
CA LEU A 92 15.64 -0.04 14.97
C LEU A 92 16.41 0.77 16.03
N GLY A 93 17.74 0.69 16.07
CA GLY A 93 18.56 1.33 17.10
C GLY A 93 18.44 0.68 18.48
N LEU A 94 18.21 -0.64 18.51
CA LEU A 94 18.09 -1.44 19.73
C LEU A 94 19.32 -2.32 19.93
N SER A 95 19.69 -2.56 21.18
CA SER A 95 20.76 -3.46 21.62
C SER A 95 20.21 -4.81 22.09
N LEU A 96 21.09 -5.81 22.22
CA LEU A 96 20.73 -7.07 22.86
C LEU A 96 20.32 -6.82 24.32
N GLY A 97 19.13 -7.29 24.68
CA GLY A 97 18.56 -7.10 26.03
C GLY A 97 17.75 -5.82 26.19
N ASP A 98 17.74 -4.93 25.19
CA ASP A 98 16.84 -3.78 25.21
C ASP A 98 15.38 -4.23 25.17
N ARG A 99 14.55 -3.39 25.75
CA ARG A 99 13.10 -3.56 25.74
C ARG A 99 12.58 -3.44 24.31
N THR A 100 11.93 -4.47 23.80
CA THR A 100 11.31 -4.44 22.45
C THR A 100 9.81 -4.11 22.55
N PRO A 101 9.21 -3.48 21.53
CA PRO A 101 7.76 -3.29 21.48
C PRO A 101 7.06 -4.65 21.33
N ASP A 102 6.04 -4.86 22.14
CA ASP A 102 5.18 -6.05 22.05
C ASP A 102 4.06 -5.88 21.00
N GLU A 103 3.35 -6.97 20.72
CA GLU A 103 2.20 -6.99 19.80
C GLU A 103 1.20 -5.86 20.07
N ASN A 104 0.84 -5.66 21.35
CA ASN A 104 -0.15 -4.66 21.73
C ASN A 104 0.36 -3.25 21.47
N THR A 105 1.62 -2.98 21.79
CA THR A 105 2.29 -1.70 21.56
C THR A 105 2.31 -1.36 20.07
N ILE A 106 2.68 -2.31 19.21
CA ILE A 106 2.68 -2.12 17.74
C ILE A 106 1.27 -1.84 17.24
N ARG A 107 0.28 -2.60 17.72
CA ARG A 107 -1.13 -2.43 17.38
C ARG A 107 -1.67 -1.07 17.79
N HIS A 108 -1.45 -0.64 19.03
CA HIS A 108 -1.91 0.65 19.55
C HIS A 108 -1.26 1.82 18.81
N PHE A 109 0.04 1.73 18.54
CA PHE A 109 0.76 2.73 17.75
C PHE A 109 0.15 2.89 16.35
N ARG A 110 -0.06 1.78 15.62
CA ARG A 110 -0.69 1.81 14.30
C ARG A 110 -2.11 2.38 14.34
N ASN A 111 -2.93 1.95 15.31
CA ASN A 111 -4.30 2.44 15.45
C ASN A 111 -4.33 3.95 15.71
N ARG A 112 -3.45 4.46 16.58
CA ARG A 112 -3.34 5.89 16.86
C ARG A 112 -2.99 6.71 15.61
N LEU A 113 -2.03 6.23 14.80
CA LEU A 113 -1.68 6.88 13.53
C LEU A 113 -2.82 6.82 12.51
N THR A 114 -3.67 5.79 12.58
CA THR A 114 -4.85 5.61 11.73
C THR A 114 -5.94 6.61 12.11
N GLU A 115 -6.30 6.68 13.39
CA GLU A 115 -7.32 7.57 13.95
C GLU A 115 -7.00 9.05 13.70
N THR A 116 -5.72 9.42 13.80
CA THR A 116 -5.27 10.81 13.60
C THR A 116 -5.00 11.17 12.13
N GLY A 117 -5.07 10.20 11.21
CA GLY A 117 -4.76 10.41 9.79
C GLY A 117 -3.28 10.74 9.52
N THR A 118 -2.40 10.42 10.47
CA THR A 118 -0.98 10.79 10.43
C THR A 118 -0.23 10.13 9.29
N LEU A 119 -0.62 8.92 8.88
CA LEU A 119 0.01 8.23 7.75
C LEU A 119 -0.08 9.01 6.44
N ARG A 120 -1.17 9.75 6.20
CA ARG A 120 -1.29 10.63 5.03
C ARG A 120 -0.34 11.82 5.11
N ARG A 121 -0.11 12.36 6.30
CA ARG A 121 0.87 13.44 6.53
C ARG A 121 2.30 12.94 6.31
N VAL A 122 2.61 11.74 6.79
CA VAL A 122 3.92 11.09 6.57
C VAL A 122 4.17 10.83 5.08
N MET A 123 3.15 10.41 4.31
CA MET A 123 3.26 10.28 2.85
C MET A 123 3.63 11.62 2.20
N LYS A 124 2.97 12.72 2.60
CA LYS A 124 3.30 14.06 2.12
C LYS A 124 4.69 14.51 2.57
N ALA A 125 5.12 14.15 3.77
CA ALA A 125 6.47 14.43 4.26
C ALA A 125 7.54 13.72 3.43
N PHE A 126 7.28 12.47 3.02
CA PHE A 126 8.15 11.76 2.10
C PHE A 126 8.21 12.44 0.73
N ASP A 127 7.09 12.95 0.23
CA ASP A 127 7.07 13.73 -1.01
C ASP A 127 7.97 14.98 -0.97
N TRP A 128 8.09 15.64 0.19
CA TRP A 128 9.04 16.75 0.36
C TRP A 128 10.50 16.29 0.41
N GLN A 129 10.79 15.14 1.03
CA GLN A 129 12.14 14.56 0.97
C GLN A 129 12.53 14.23 -0.48
N LEU A 130 11.63 13.67 -1.28
CA LEU A 130 11.86 13.40 -2.70
C LEU A 130 12.25 14.68 -3.46
N GLN A 131 11.50 15.76 -3.24
CA GLN A 131 11.79 17.05 -3.88
C GLN A 131 13.16 17.60 -3.47
N LYS A 132 13.54 17.48 -2.18
CA LYS A 132 14.86 17.89 -1.69
C LYS A 132 16.00 17.09 -2.35
N LYS A 133 15.75 15.84 -2.70
CA LYS A 133 16.66 14.96 -3.45
C LYS A 133 16.63 15.17 -4.97
N GLY A 134 15.85 16.12 -5.48
CA GLY A 134 15.76 16.43 -6.91
C GLY A 134 14.72 15.58 -7.67
N TYR A 135 14.00 14.69 -7.01
CA TYR A 135 12.92 13.92 -7.61
C TYR A 135 11.62 14.73 -7.61
N ILE A 136 11.17 15.13 -8.81
CA ILE A 136 9.89 15.82 -9.01
C ILE A 136 8.92 14.86 -9.72
N PRO A 137 8.15 14.05 -8.97
CA PRO A 137 7.25 13.04 -9.51
C PRO A 137 5.95 13.66 -10.03
N MET A 138 6.07 14.54 -11.03
CA MET A 138 4.96 15.29 -11.60
C MET A 138 4.80 15.17 -13.13
N SER A 139 5.41 14.14 -13.72
CA SER A 139 5.51 13.92 -15.18
C SER A 139 4.26 13.32 -15.83
N GLY A 140 3.19 13.13 -15.06
CA GLY A 140 1.91 12.58 -15.50
C GLY A 140 1.44 11.48 -14.56
N GLN A 141 0.17 11.12 -14.62
CA GLN A 141 -0.46 10.29 -13.59
C GLN A 141 -1.02 8.99 -14.18
N ILE A 142 -0.59 7.86 -13.66
CA ILE A 142 -1.05 6.54 -14.07
C ILE A 142 -1.89 5.94 -12.95
N VAL A 143 -3.18 5.74 -13.22
CA VAL A 143 -4.17 5.29 -12.25
C VAL A 143 -4.56 3.84 -12.53
N ASP A 144 -4.51 3.02 -11.49
CA ASP A 144 -5.02 1.66 -11.55
C ASP A 144 -5.39 1.14 -10.16
N ALA A 145 -6.04 -0.02 -10.11
CA ALA A 145 -6.45 -0.65 -8.87
C ALA A 145 -6.10 -2.13 -8.80
N SER A 146 -5.67 -2.59 -7.62
CA SER A 146 -5.47 -4.01 -7.33
C SER A 146 -6.41 -4.51 -6.25
N LEU A 147 -6.96 -5.70 -6.48
CA LEU A 147 -7.59 -6.48 -5.43
C LEU A 147 -6.56 -6.98 -4.43
N VAL A 148 -6.87 -6.82 -3.15
CA VAL A 148 -6.04 -7.30 -2.04
C VAL A 148 -6.88 -8.25 -1.19
N PRO A 149 -6.47 -9.52 -1.09
CA PRO A 149 -7.23 -10.53 -0.35
C PRO A 149 -7.20 -10.27 1.17
N ALA A 150 -8.29 -10.68 1.82
CA ALA A 150 -8.46 -10.73 3.27
C ALA A 150 -8.98 -12.12 3.70
N PRO A 151 -8.93 -12.49 4.99
CA PRO A 151 -9.45 -13.75 5.51
C PRO A 151 -10.93 -13.94 5.13
N ARG A 152 -11.24 -15.06 4.48
CA ARG A 152 -12.62 -15.38 4.08
C ARG A 152 -13.46 -15.67 5.31
N GLN A 153 -14.63 -15.03 5.37
CA GLN A 153 -15.57 -15.20 6.49
C GLN A 153 -16.72 -16.10 6.12
N ARG A 154 -17.12 -16.97 7.06
CA ARG A 154 -18.30 -17.82 6.94
C ARG A 154 -19.46 -17.15 7.67
N ASN A 155 -20.40 -16.59 6.92
CA ASN A 155 -21.59 -15.92 7.45
C ASN A 155 -22.85 -16.63 6.94
N THR A 156 -23.92 -16.64 7.72
CA THR A 156 -25.25 -17.12 7.31
C THR A 156 -25.88 -16.19 6.26
N GLU A 157 -27.00 -16.58 5.67
CA GLU A 157 -27.68 -15.74 4.67
C GLU A 157 -28.16 -14.41 5.26
N GLY A 158 -28.85 -14.44 6.41
CA GLY A 158 -29.30 -13.24 7.12
C GLY A 158 -28.14 -12.32 7.53
N GLU A 159 -27.02 -12.86 8.01
CA GLU A 159 -25.81 -12.08 8.31
C GLU A 159 -25.25 -11.41 7.04
N ARG A 160 -25.25 -12.09 5.88
CA ARG A 160 -24.77 -11.51 4.62
C ARG A 160 -25.65 -10.35 4.15
N GLU A 161 -26.97 -10.47 4.30
CA GLU A 161 -27.91 -9.40 3.94
C GLU A 161 -27.76 -8.20 4.87
N ALA A 162 -27.57 -8.44 6.16
CA ALA A 162 -27.28 -7.40 7.14
C ALA A 162 -25.98 -6.63 6.81
N ILE A 163 -24.91 -7.35 6.43
CA ILE A 163 -23.65 -6.72 5.97
C ILE A 163 -23.86 -5.94 4.67
N LYS A 164 -24.64 -6.46 3.72
CA LYS A 164 -24.95 -5.76 2.46
C LYS A 164 -25.76 -4.48 2.68
N SER A 165 -26.64 -4.46 3.67
CA SER A 165 -27.42 -3.28 4.06
C SER A 165 -26.63 -2.27 4.91
N GLY A 166 -25.36 -2.57 5.24
CA GLY A 166 -24.47 -1.64 5.93
C GLY A 166 -24.64 -1.62 7.44
N LYS A 167 -25.27 -2.63 8.04
CA LYS A 167 -25.33 -2.77 9.51
C LYS A 167 -23.93 -2.98 10.09
N SER A 168 -23.70 -2.43 11.29
CA SER A 168 -22.42 -2.63 11.99
C SER A 168 -22.32 -4.05 12.55
N ALA A 169 -21.10 -4.50 12.89
CA ALA A 169 -20.92 -5.82 13.49
C ALA A 169 -21.72 -5.98 14.80
N ASN A 170 -21.84 -4.93 15.61
CA ASN A 170 -22.59 -4.96 16.87
C ASN A 170 -24.10 -5.08 16.65
N ASP A 171 -24.64 -4.53 15.55
CA ASP A 171 -26.06 -4.65 15.22
C ASP A 171 -26.42 -6.05 14.69
N ILE A 172 -25.45 -6.75 14.12
CA ILE A 172 -25.63 -8.10 13.55
C ILE A 172 -25.48 -9.16 14.63
N TRP A 173 -24.57 -8.94 15.59
CA TRP A 173 -24.26 -9.87 16.68
C TRP A 173 -24.34 -9.18 18.04
N PRO A 174 -25.52 -8.70 18.48
CA PRO A 174 -25.68 -7.98 19.74
C PRO A 174 -25.33 -8.84 20.96
N ASP A 175 -25.68 -10.13 20.94
CA ASP A 175 -25.47 -11.07 22.04
C ASP A 175 -24.12 -11.79 21.97
N GLU A 176 -23.32 -11.57 20.91
CA GLU A 176 -22.04 -12.25 20.67
C GLU A 176 -20.90 -11.24 20.41
N PRO A 177 -20.47 -10.43 21.40
CA PRO A 177 -19.48 -9.36 21.21
C PRO A 177 -18.12 -9.88 20.72
N ASN A 178 -17.71 -11.08 21.17
CA ASN A 178 -16.48 -11.73 20.71
C ASN A 178 -16.53 -12.08 19.23
N LYS A 179 -17.70 -12.48 18.72
CA LYS A 179 -17.91 -12.74 17.29
C LYS A 179 -17.93 -11.43 16.52
N ALA A 180 -18.65 -10.41 17.01
CA ALA A 180 -18.70 -9.09 16.40
C ALA A 180 -17.29 -8.50 16.18
N ALA A 181 -16.42 -8.59 17.20
CA ALA A 181 -15.05 -8.07 17.14
C ALA A 181 -14.13 -8.80 16.14
N GLN A 182 -14.47 -10.04 15.74
CA GLN A 182 -13.68 -10.85 14.80
C GLN A 182 -14.21 -10.80 13.36
N ARG A 183 -15.37 -10.15 13.14
CA ARG A 183 -16.02 -10.09 11.81
C ARG A 183 -15.72 -8.77 11.12
N ASP A 184 -15.53 -8.86 9.82
CA ASP A 184 -15.20 -7.73 8.95
C ASP A 184 -16.43 -7.43 8.11
N THR A 185 -17.10 -6.36 8.50
CA THR A 185 -18.32 -5.87 7.83
C THR A 185 -18.00 -4.91 6.70
N ASP A 186 -16.73 -4.64 6.36
CA ASP A 186 -16.31 -3.72 5.29
C ASP A 186 -15.74 -4.47 4.07
N ALA A 187 -15.03 -5.56 4.29
CA ALA A 187 -14.55 -6.43 3.20
C ALA A 187 -15.73 -7.03 2.40
N ARG A 188 -15.59 -7.11 1.07
CA ARG A 188 -16.64 -7.64 0.18
C ARG A 188 -16.09 -8.67 -0.80
N TRP A 189 -17.00 -9.49 -1.32
CA TRP A 189 -16.70 -10.42 -2.41
C TRP A 189 -16.74 -9.69 -3.76
N THR A 190 -15.85 -10.08 -4.66
CA THR A 190 -15.89 -9.70 -6.06
C THR A 190 -15.41 -10.85 -6.94
N LEU A 191 -15.73 -10.79 -8.23
CA LEU A 191 -15.28 -11.76 -9.22
C LEU A 191 -14.16 -11.13 -10.05
N LYS A 192 -12.97 -11.69 -9.97
CA LYS A 192 -11.88 -11.36 -10.88
C LYS A 192 -12.01 -12.22 -12.13
N VAL A 193 -12.52 -11.62 -13.20
CA VAL A 193 -12.55 -12.23 -14.52
C VAL A 193 -11.32 -11.74 -15.29
N GLY A 194 -10.29 -12.59 -15.36
CA GLY A 194 -9.01 -12.23 -15.96
C GLY A 194 -8.73 -12.96 -17.28
N GLY A 195 -8.02 -12.28 -18.17
CA GLY A 195 -7.49 -12.86 -19.42
C GLY A 195 -8.23 -12.39 -20.68
N LYS A 196 -7.54 -12.50 -21.82
CA LYS A 196 -8.19 -12.37 -23.14
C LYS A 196 -9.08 -13.59 -23.34
N ILE A 197 -10.27 -13.38 -23.90
CA ILE A 197 -11.09 -14.49 -24.41
C ILE A 197 -10.21 -15.25 -25.39
N ARG A 198 -9.89 -16.50 -25.04
CA ARG A 198 -9.22 -17.43 -25.95
C ARG A 198 -10.30 -18.19 -26.67
N TYR A 199 -10.07 -18.51 -27.94
CA TYR A 199 -11.01 -19.25 -28.75
C TYR A 199 -10.41 -20.64 -29.01
N ARG A 200 -11.27 -21.65 -29.10
CA ARG A 200 -10.92 -22.94 -29.68
C ARG A 200 -10.69 -22.79 -31.19
N ALA A 201 -10.13 -23.82 -31.82
CA ALA A 201 -9.89 -23.83 -33.27
C ALA A 201 -11.17 -23.67 -34.11
N ASP A 202 -12.32 -24.09 -33.56
CA ASP A 202 -13.66 -23.96 -34.16
C ASP A 202 -14.28 -22.54 -34.00
N GLY A 203 -13.57 -21.60 -33.39
CA GLY A 203 -14.05 -20.23 -33.15
C GLY A 203 -14.97 -20.07 -31.93
N THR A 204 -15.20 -21.12 -31.15
CA THR A 204 -15.97 -21.01 -29.89
C THR A 204 -15.10 -20.43 -28.75
N PRO A 205 -15.62 -19.51 -27.92
CA PRO A 205 -14.85 -18.94 -26.81
C PRO A 205 -14.64 -19.99 -25.72
N LEU A 206 -13.41 -20.09 -25.21
CA LEU A 206 -13.10 -20.89 -24.04
C LEU A 206 -13.76 -20.29 -22.79
N PRO A 207 -14.22 -21.12 -21.84
CA PRO A 207 -14.80 -20.64 -20.60
C PRO A 207 -13.79 -19.78 -19.85
N MET A 208 -14.21 -18.57 -19.47
CA MET A 208 -13.40 -17.69 -18.65
C MET A 208 -13.47 -18.15 -17.19
N ILE A 209 -12.32 -18.34 -16.56
CA ILE A 209 -12.27 -18.64 -15.13
C ILE A 209 -12.49 -17.34 -14.36
N ALA A 210 -13.61 -17.27 -13.65
CA ALA A 210 -13.87 -16.22 -12.67
C ALA A 210 -13.29 -16.64 -11.32
N LEU A 211 -12.31 -15.89 -10.81
CA LEU A 211 -11.70 -16.15 -9.51
C LEU A 211 -12.40 -15.28 -8.45
N PRO A 212 -13.10 -15.87 -7.46
CA PRO A 212 -13.72 -15.10 -6.40
C PRO A 212 -12.65 -14.61 -5.41
N VAL A 213 -12.65 -13.30 -5.17
CA VAL A 213 -11.75 -12.63 -4.23
C VAL A 213 -12.58 -11.95 -3.15
N PHE A 214 -12.22 -12.20 -1.89
CA PHE A 214 -12.78 -11.50 -0.72
C PHE A 214 -11.73 -10.56 -0.16
N GLY A 215 -12.10 -9.30 0.08
CA GLY A 215 -11.21 -8.33 0.71
C GLY A 215 -11.46 -6.90 0.23
N TYR A 216 -10.36 -6.22 -0.07
CA TYR A 216 -10.31 -4.79 -0.37
C TYR A 216 -9.74 -4.54 -1.76
N LYS A 217 -9.77 -3.28 -2.16
CA LYS A 217 -9.15 -2.78 -3.38
C LYS A 217 -8.26 -1.60 -3.05
N SER A 218 -7.01 -1.66 -3.49
CA SER A 218 -6.04 -0.57 -3.40
C SER A 218 -6.05 0.18 -4.73
N HIS A 219 -6.56 1.41 -4.72
CA HIS A 219 -6.51 2.33 -5.85
C HIS A 219 -5.29 3.20 -5.68
N ILE A 220 -4.43 3.28 -6.69
CA ILE A 220 -3.23 4.11 -6.66
C ILE A 220 -3.13 4.98 -7.90
N SER A 221 -2.50 6.13 -7.74
CA SER A 221 -1.99 6.98 -8.81
C SER A 221 -0.48 7.06 -8.65
N ILE A 222 0.26 6.67 -9.68
CA ILE A 222 1.72 6.81 -9.72
C ILE A 222 2.15 7.89 -10.68
N ASP A 223 3.31 8.48 -10.42
CA ASP A 223 3.95 9.34 -11.41
C ASP A 223 4.52 8.50 -12.56
N ARG A 224 4.46 9.03 -13.79
CA ARG A 224 4.87 8.32 -15.00
C ARG A 224 6.39 8.10 -15.11
N ARG A 225 7.23 9.01 -14.59
CA ARG A 225 8.67 9.05 -14.85
C ARG A 225 9.42 8.17 -13.86
N PHE A 226 9.17 8.38 -12.58
CA PHE A 226 9.87 7.69 -11.51
C PHE A 226 9.06 6.49 -11.00
N GLY A 227 7.74 6.49 -11.14
CA GLY A 227 6.89 5.41 -10.66
C GLY A 227 6.62 5.45 -9.16
N PHE A 228 6.80 6.60 -8.52
CA PHE A 228 6.39 6.81 -7.13
C PHE A 228 4.86 6.88 -7.04
N ILE A 229 4.31 6.25 -6.01
CA ILE A 229 2.89 6.38 -5.65
C ILE A 229 2.68 7.77 -5.06
N ARG A 230 1.71 8.50 -5.59
CA ARG A 230 1.38 9.90 -5.22
C ARG A 230 -0.06 10.06 -4.72
N GLY A 231 -0.97 9.28 -5.27
CA GLY A 231 -2.37 9.25 -4.85
C GLY A 231 -2.78 7.84 -4.43
N MET A 232 -3.66 7.73 -3.44
CA MET A 232 -4.21 6.44 -3.04
C MET A 232 -5.60 6.55 -2.43
N ALA A 233 -6.38 5.48 -2.57
CA ALA A 233 -7.65 5.29 -1.91
C ALA A 233 -7.88 3.79 -1.70
N VAL A 234 -8.63 3.44 -0.65
CA VAL A 234 -8.95 2.04 -0.33
C VAL A 234 -10.45 1.88 -0.22
N THR A 235 -10.96 0.82 -0.82
CA THR A 235 -12.39 0.48 -0.77
C THR A 235 -12.57 -1.01 -0.56
N SER A 236 -13.81 -1.44 -0.30
CA SER A 236 -14.17 -2.85 -0.42
C SER A 236 -13.94 -3.36 -1.84
N ALA A 237 -13.66 -4.65 -2.00
CA ALA A 237 -13.33 -5.25 -3.30
C ALA A 237 -14.44 -5.12 -4.37
N SER A 238 -15.71 -4.97 -3.95
CA SER A 238 -16.86 -4.83 -4.84
C SER A 238 -17.04 -3.42 -5.41
N THR A 239 -16.32 -2.42 -4.88
CA THR A 239 -16.51 -1.03 -5.30
C THR A 239 -16.04 -0.81 -6.75
N PRO A 240 -16.83 -0.14 -7.61
CA PRO A 240 -16.43 0.14 -9.00
C PRO A 240 -15.30 1.18 -9.10
N ASP A 241 -14.27 0.86 -9.88
CA ASP A 241 -13.02 1.64 -9.98
C ASP A 241 -13.23 3.07 -10.44
N GLY A 242 -14.10 3.27 -11.44
CA GLY A 242 -14.33 4.58 -12.04
C GLY A 242 -14.81 5.66 -11.07
N ARG A 243 -15.31 5.32 -9.87
CA ARG A 243 -15.71 6.30 -8.85
C ARG A 243 -14.52 6.94 -8.13
N LEU A 244 -13.36 6.29 -8.15
CA LEU A 244 -12.18 6.67 -7.35
C LEU A 244 -11.22 7.59 -8.10
N LEU A 245 -11.39 7.78 -9.41
CA LEU A 245 -10.47 8.60 -10.22
C LEU A 245 -10.16 9.96 -9.58
N ARG A 246 -11.21 10.66 -9.14
CA ARG A 246 -11.10 12.03 -8.58
C ARG A 246 -10.46 12.09 -7.21
N GLN A 247 -10.42 10.96 -6.50
CA GLN A 247 -9.80 10.89 -5.17
C GLN A 247 -8.30 10.61 -5.28
N VAL A 248 -7.87 9.93 -6.34
CA VAL A 248 -6.47 9.52 -6.51
C VAL A 248 -5.70 10.38 -7.51
N VAL A 249 -6.37 11.09 -8.40
CA VAL A 249 -5.75 12.03 -9.35
C VAL A 249 -5.57 13.38 -8.68
N SER A 250 -4.35 13.87 -8.66
CA SER A 250 -4.03 15.21 -8.21
C SER A 250 -4.20 16.25 -9.32
N THR A 251 -4.52 17.47 -8.93
CA THR A 251 -4.66 18.63 -9.83
C THR A 251 -3.46 19.57 -9.76
N ASP A 252 -2.50 19.31 -8.87
CA ASP A 252 -1.27 20.10 -8.68
C ASP A 252 -0.10 19.64 -9.58
N ASN A 253 -0.37 18.70 -10.48
CA ASN A 253 0.64 18.04 -11.29
C ASN A 253 1.08 18.93 -12.47
N THR A 254 2.39 19.05 -12.73
CA THR A 254 2.90 19.82 -13.87
C THR A 254 2.42 19.27 -15.21
N SER A 255 2.39 17.95 -15.37
CA SER A 255 1.84 17.31 -16.56
C SER A 255 0.33 17.13 -16.42
N SER A 256 -0.42 17.50 -17.46
CA SER A 256 -1.87 17.35 -17.49
C SER A 256 -2.33 15.93 -17.84
N GLU A 257 -1.43 15.03 -18.26
CA GLU A 257 -1.83 13.73 -18.80
C GLU A 257 -2.19 12.70 -17.70
N VAL A 258 -3.34 12.03 -17.89
CA VAL A 258 -3.86 10.99 -16.98
C VAL A 258 -4.14 9.70 -17.74
N TRP A 259 -3.39 8.63 -17.43
CA TRP A 259 -3.59 7.27 -17.97
C TRP A 259 -4.37 6.42 -16.99
N ALA A 260 -5.35 5.70 -17.49
CA ALA A 260 -6.11 4.73 -16.69
C ALA A 260 -6.76 3.68 -17.60
N ASP A 261 -7.25 2.61 -16.98
CA ASP A 261 -8.02 1.58 -17.65
C ASP A 261 -9.37 2.10 -18.19
N SER A 262 -10.08 1.27 -18.96
CA SER A 262 -11.37 1.66 -19.51
C SER A 262 -12.54 1.66 -18.49
N ALA A 263 -12.33 1.12 -17.28
CA ALA A 263 -13.26 1.20 -16.16
C ALA A 263 -13.34 2.63 -15.60
N TYR A 264 -12.25 3.39 -15.66
CA TYR A 264 -12.22 4.81 -15.29
C TYR A 264 -12.86 5.75 -16.33
N ARG A 265 -13.15 5.28 -17.55
CA ARG A 265 -13.74 6.12 -18.62
C ARG A 265 -15.25 6.25 -18.46
N SER A 266 -15.71 7.36 -17.87
CA SER A 266 -17.13 7.74 -17.81
C SER A 266 -17.32 9.18 -18.28
N ARG A 267 -18.53 9.54 -18.76
CA ARG A 267 -18.85 10.94 -19.12
C ARG A 267 -18.53 11.91 -17.98
N ARG A 268 -18.81 11.49 -16.74
CA ARG A 268 -18.58 12.28 -15.53
C ARG A 268 -17.09 12.50 -15.25
N ASN A 269 -16.25 11.49 -15.50
CA ASN A 269 -14.81 11.59 -15.33
C ASN A 269 -14.16 12.38 -16.44
N GLU A 270 -14.56 12.16 -17.70
CA GLU A 270 -14.05 12.94 -18.84
C GLU A 270 -14.38 14.42 -18.70
N LYS A 271 -15.61 14.76 -18.27
CA LYS A 271 -15.98 16.14 -17.95
C LYS A 271 -15.11 16.72 -16.83
N TRP A 272 -14.95 15.99 -15.73
CA TRP A 272 -14.13 16.48 -14.61
C TRP A 272 -12.67 16.68 -14.99
N LEU A 273 -12.07 15.76 -15.76
CA LEU A 273 -10.70 15.93 -16.27
C LEU A 273 -10.59 17.21 -17.12
N SER A 274 -11.54 17.43 -18.04
CA SER A 274 -11.58 18.65 -18.85
C SER A 274 -11.74 19.91 -17.99
N ASP A 275 -12.62 19.88 -16.98
CA ASP A 275 -12.85 21.02 -16.07
C ASP A 275 -11.60 21.35 -15.23
N GLN A 276 -10.71 20.37 -15.00
CA GLN A 276 -9.44 20.54 -14.30
C GLN A 276 -8.25 20.75 -15.26
N MET A 277 -8.50 20.97 -16.56
CA MET A 277 -7.47 21.12 -17.60
C MET A 277 -6.53 19.89 -17.72
N LEU A 278 -7.03 18.71 -17.36
CA LEU A 278 -6.33 17.43 -17.47
C LEU A 278 -6.64 16.72 -18.80
N THR A 279 -5.59 16.18 -19.43
CA THR A 279 -5.68 15.44 -20.70
C THR A 279 -5.94 13.95 -20.45
N SER A 280 -7.12 13.49 -20.87
CA SER A 280 -7.52 12.09 -20.75
C SER A 280 -6.75 11.18 -21.71
N ARG A 281 -5.86 10.35 -21.15
CA ARG A 281 -5.23 9.20 -21.83
C ARG A 281 -5.87 7.88 -21.43
N ILE A 282 -7.10 7.91 -20.92
CA ILE A 282 -7.87 6.73 -20.50
C ILE A 282 -8.22 5.84 -21.72
N HIS A 283 -8.16 4.52 -21.54
CA HIS A 283 -8.48 3.55 -22.59
C HIS A 283 -9.93 3.64 -23.07
N ARG A 284 -10.17 3.47 -24.38
CA ARG A 284 -11.53 3.38 -24.93
C ARG A 284 -12.04 1.94 -24.88
N ARG A 285 -13.29 1.75 -24.45
CA ARG A 285 -13.95 0.44 -24.48
C ARG A 285 -14.23 0.01 -25.91
N LYS A 286 -14.18 -1.30 -26.16
CA LYS A 286 -14.67 -1.90 -27.39
C LYS A 286 -16.19 -1.67 -27.49
N PRO A 287 -16.73 -1.20 -28.62
CA PRO A 287 -18.18 -1.10 -28.81
C PRO A 287 -18.83 -2.48 -28.76
N MET A 288 -20.05 -2.56 -28.21
CA MET A 288 -20.79 -3.82 -28.15
C MET A 288 -21.13 -4.31 -29.57
N GLY A 289 -20.94 -5.61 -29.83
CA GLY A 289 -21.29 -6.24 -31.11
C GLY A 289 -20.44 -5.81 -32.31
N LYS A 290 -19.44 -4.93 -32.15
CA LYS A 290 -18.60 -4.45 -33.27
C LYS A 290 -17.11 -4.62 -32.96
N PRO A 291 -16.26 -4.85 -33.97
CA PRO A 291 -14.81 -4.80 -33.77
C PRO A 291 -14.36 -3.40 -33.37
N MET A 292 -13.26 -3.32 -32.62
CA MET A 292 -12.65 -2.02 -32.32
C MET A 292 -12.03 -1.46 -33.60
N SER A 293 -12.29 -0.18 -33.90
CA SER A 293 -11.66 0.49 -35.04
C SER A 293 -10.13 0.39 -34.95
N LYS A 294 -9.43 0.17 -36.06
CA LYS A 294 -7.96 0.09 -36.11
C LYS A 294 -7.28 1.30 -35.46
N ALA A 295 -7.81 2.51 -35.69
CA ALA A 295 -7.29 3.74 -35.09
C ALA A 295 -7.38 3.73 -33.55
N THR A 296 -8.55 3.39 -32.99
CA THR A 296 -8.73 3.27 -31.53
C THR A 296 -7.86 2.17 -30.94
N ALA A 297 -7.72 1.03 -31.63
CA ALA A 297 -6.87 -0.07 -31.18
C ALA A 297 -5.39 0.36 -31.10
N ARG A 298 -4.87 1.04 -32.13
CA ARG A 298 -3.51 1.62 -32.12
C ARG A 298 -3.32 2.65 -31.01
N ALA A 299 -4.29 3.54 -30.81
CA ALA A 299 -4.25 4.53 -29.74
C ALA A 299 -4.27 3.90 -28.34
N ASN A 300 -5.09 2.86 -28.13
CA ASN A 300 -5.10 2.10 -26.89
C ASN A 300 -3.76 1.38 -26.69
N ALA A 301 -3.18 0.75 -27.71
CA ALA A 301 -1.89 0.06 -27.60
C ALA A 301 -0.76 1.02 -27.17
N ALA A 302 -0.72 2.23 -27.74
CA ALA A 302 0.24 3.25 -27.33
C ALA A 302 0.05 3.67 -25.86
N LYS A 303 -1.20 3.78 -25.40
CA LYS A 303 -1.52 4.07 -23.98
C LYS A 303 -1.15 2.93 -23.06
N SER A 304 -1.31 1.68 -23.50
CA SER A 304 -1.03 0.49 -22.69
C SER A 304 0.44 0.38 -22.31
N SER A 305 1.37 0.74 -23.21
CA SER A 305 2.82 0.76 -22.90
C SER A 305 3.14 1.66 -21.70
N ILE A 306 2.51 2.83 -21.63
CA ILE A 306 2.66 3.75 -20.49
C ILE A 306 1.90 3.21 -19.27
N HIS A 307 0.64 2.80 -19.44
CA HIS A 307 -0.20 2.32 -18.33
C HIS A 307 0.42 1.10 -17.61
N ALA A 308 1.12 0.21 -18.33
CA ALA A 308 1.76 -0.97 -17.76
C ALA A 308 2.78 -0.68 -16.64
N HIS A 309 3.30 0.54 -16.52
CA HIS A 309 4.25 0.90 -15.45
C HIS A 309 3.63 0.72 -14.05
N VAL A 310 2.31 0.92 -13.90
CA VAL A 310 1.62 0.71 -12.62
C VAL A 310 1.54 -0.76 -12.23
N GLU A 311 1.58 -1.68 -13.20
CA GLU A 311 1.57 -3.11 -12.94
C GLU A 311 2.84 -3.54 -12.19
N HIS A 312 3.97 -2.87 -12.39
CA HIS A 312 5.20 -3.12 -11.63
C HIS A 312 5.04 -2.83 -10.14
N VAL A 313 4.27 -1.80 -9.77
CA VAL A 313 3.96 -1.48 -8.38
C VAL A 313 3.20 -2.65 -7.74
N PHE A 314 2.15 -3.10 -8.40
CA PHE A 314 1.35 -4.22 -7.90
C PHE A 314 2.11 -5.54 -7.90
N ALA A 315 2.96 -5.78 -8.90
CA ALA A 315 3.84 -6.94 -8.94
C ALA A 315 4.81 -6.94 -7.76
N HIS A 316 5.40 -5.79 -7.43
CA HIS A 316 6.26 -5.64 -6.24
C HIS A 316 5.48 -5.95 -4.96
N GLN A 317 4.33 -5.31 -4.77
CA GLN A 317 3.51 -5.52 -3.57
C GLN A 317 3.03 -6.97 -3.43
N LYS A 318 2.62 -7.62 -4.52
CA LYS A 318 2.14 -9.02 -4.47
C LYS A 318 3.27 -10.02 -4.31
N ASN A 319 4.37 -9.86 -5.03
CA ASN A 319 5.43 -10.87 -5.06
C ASN A 319 6.47 -10.66 -3.96
N ARG A 320 6.86 -9.40 -3.70
CA ARG A 320 7.89 -9.08 -2.69
C ARG A 320 7.30 -8.92 -1.30
N PHE A 321 6.14 -8.27 -1.18
CA PHE A 321 5.51 -8.09 0.13
C PHE A 321 4.49 -9.18 0.45
N ASN A 322 4.10 -10.05 -0.49
CA ASN A 322 3.04 -11.05 -0.26
C ASN A 322 1.75 -10.40 0.30
N LEU A 323 1.37 -9.24 -0.27
CA LEU A 323 0.36 -8.34 0.29
C LEU A 323 -0.96 -9.03 0.64
N PHE A 324 -1.36 -8.96 1.92
CA PHE A 324 -2.58 -9.56 2.46
C PHE A 324 -3.11 -8.72 3.63
N ILE A 325 -4.42 -8.46 3.68
CA ILE A 325 -5.03 -7.68 4.77
C ILE A 325 -5.44 -8.61 5.90
N ARG A 326 -4.78 -8.47 7.07
CA ARG A 326 -5.14 -9.20 8.31
C ARG A 326 -5.98 -8.38 9.28
N THR A 327 -6.07 -7.08 9.04
CA THR A 327 -6.84 -6.17 9.88
C THR A 327 -8.31 -6.24 9.52
N ILE A 328 -9.15 -6.12 10.53
CA ILE A 328 -10.60 -5.92 10.40
C ILE A 328 -10.83 -4.42 10.28
N ASP A 329 -11.84 -4.00 9.52
CA ASP A 329 -12.24 -2.61 9.23
C ASP A 329 -11.46 -1.91 8.11
N LEU A 330 -12.18 -1.01 7.43
CA LEU A 330 -11.66 -0.26 6.29
C LEU A 330 -10.51 0.68 6.67
N ALA A 331 -10.58 1.32 7.84
CA ALA A 331 -9.59 2.32 8.26
C ALA A 331 -8.22 1.67 8.51
N ARG A 332 -8.20 0.50 9.17
CA ARG A 332 -6.98 -0.28 9.39
C ARG A 332 -6.47 -0.92 8.11
N ALA A 333 -7.37 -1.35 7.21
CA ALA A 333 -6.98 -1.80 5.88
C ALA A 333 -6.31 -0.67 5.08
N GLU A 334 -6.86 0.56 5.15
CA GLU A 334 -6.27 1.76 4.55
C GLU A 334 -4.90 2.06 5.16
N ALA A 335 -4.76 2.00 6.48
CA ALA A 335 -3.49 2.20 7.15
C ALA A 335 -2.43 1.18 6.72
N LYS A 336 -2.79 -0.11 6.65
CA LYS A 336 -1.88 -1.17 6.18
C LYS A 336 -1.43 -0.92 4.74
N LEU A 337 -2.35 -0.58 3.85
CA LEU A 337 -2.03 -0.29 2.45
C LEU A 337 -1.21 1.00 2.30
N THR A 338 -1.45 2.00 3.14
CA THR A 338 -0.65 3.23 3.15
C THR A 338 0.81 2.92 3.52
N LEU A 339 1.02 2.10 4.56
CA LEU A 339 2.35 1.64 4.95
C LEU A 339 3.02 0.80 3.84
N CYS A 340 2.28 -0.07 3.15
CA CYS A 340 2.81 -0.82 2.01
C CYS A 340 3.14 0.08 0.81
N ASN A 341 2.38 1.15 0.57
CA ASN A 341 2.66 2.14 -0.47
C ASN A 341 3.91 2.96 -0.13
N LEU A 342 4.06 3.40 1.13
CA LEU A 342 5.27 4.05 1.65
C LEU A 342 6.49 3.13 1.50
N ALA A 343 6.40 1.88 1.96
CA ALA A 343 7.47 0.91 1.84
C ALA A 343 7.86 0.60 0.39
N TYR A 344 6.89 0.61 -0.55
CA TYR A 344 7.17 0.52 -1.98
C TYR A 344 7.95 1.74 -2.45
N ASN A 345 7.48 2.95 -2.11
CA ASN A 345 8.13 4.20 -2.48
C ASN A 345 9.58 4.30 -1.95
N PHE A 346 9.84 3.81 -0.74
CA PHE A 346 11.19 3.76 -0.17
C PHE A 346 12.12 2.87 -1.00
N ASN A 347 11.66 1.66 -1.35
CA ASN A 347 12.39 0.77 -2.25
C ASN A 347 12.56 1.37 -3.64
N ARG A 348 11.59 2.15 -4.11
CA ARG A 348 11.63 2.81 -5.41
C ARG A 348 12.66 3.95 -5.43
N LEU A 349 12.81 4.67 -4.32
CA LEU A 349 13.85 5.70 -4.15
C LEU A 349 15.24 5.05 -4.17
N ILE A 350 15.45 4.00 -3.39
CA ILE A 350 16.71 3.23 -3.41
C ILE A 350 17.06 2.76 -4.82
N PHE A 351 16.07 2.31 -5.59
CA PHE A 351 16.28 1.91 -6.98
C PHE A 351 16.80 3.07 -7.85
N HIS A 352 16.23 4.27 -7.73
CA HIS A 352 16.68 5.43 -8.52
C HIS A 352 18.05 5.95 -8.09
N GLU A 353 18.30 6.02 -6.79
CA GLU A 353 19.61 6.43 -6.24
C GLU A 353 20.72 5.49 -6.73
N ARG A 354 20.45 4.18 -6.74
CA ARG A 354 21.40 3.20 -7.29
C ARG A 354 21.66 3.38 -8.78
N LEU A 355 20.64 3.70 -9.56
CA LEU A 355 20.80 3.96 -11.00
C LEU A 355 21.63 5.22 -11.24
N GLU A 356 21.45 6.27 -10.45
CA GLU A 356 22.24 7.50 -10.55
C GLU A 356 23.70 7.29 -10.15
N THR A 357 23.98 6.43 -9.16
CA THR A 357 25.37 6.11 -8.79
C THR A 357 26.08 5.16 -9.76
N ALA A 358 25.33 4.43 -10.58
CA ALA A 358 25.87 3.41 -11.49
C ALA A 358 26.06 3.90 -12.94
N GLY A 359 25.47 5.05 -13.30
CA GLY A 359 25.64 5.71 -14.58
C GLY A 359 26.65 6.84 -14.49
#